data_AF-A0A6P5RZB0-F1
#
_entry.id   AF-A0A6P5RZB0-F1
#
_cell.length_a   1.000
_cell.length_b   1.000
_cell.length_c   1.000
_cell.angle_alpha   90.00
_cell.angle_beta   90.00
_cell.angle_gamma   90.00
#
_symmetry.space_group_name_H-M   'P 1'
#
loop_
_entity.id
_entity.type
_entity.pdbx_description
1 polymer ?
#
loop_
_entity_poly.entity_id
_entity_poly.type
_entity_poly.pdbx_seq_one_letter_code
_entity_poly.pdbx_strand_id
1 'polypeptide(L)'
;MKKSMPVQVCFTFIRVLKVLSPPTPPPLPLLARRFMASNSKGDNDMAKNIFSISPISYGDPCHDLYFHVKSPENVIRMCISPEPTDEQVEQHNKATINYLKQLLPVAWSHNSLTTLKLIFNLNSFDGPGEKDFPAAFYAAASWLHHNHPKTLLCNIPSFASSGSFYLSIALLWDLVEILYGLCSECNSLLLEQGQESAAQTLYRDTHYKLLHDRVMEFLAEQLKSDIDKLKQHRLKMELESKDNDKLLLVSQAAECCTPSSPEQVQATRAILLFESLGRILFPQESDQSEEWERLRKEFLEPLTEYSRRRTQVYPIRVREPCVVKMYLEEVKAGGSIIKSDALLPNDIIRYVKDKDVGEAAEIQWKAMMENMYQGENKFKNCLAVCNITYAMSAVAELAASLGILVSELSEEPAWKGKVITLGPLPDKLPLLHSIQGSDLKSRYDFVISTCSNRLSEAPDFDQVCDLILEVAVNHNLKAEQMIKKVFVLTDSVRFGGCSTSWKTLYEAKRSKFKEHGYGDDAMPHILFWNIWDFGGFMPRVEEPHPGVTLLRGNSKTLIKSFLDNGGEIGRHHLLEAAIANKEYQTLSVVD
;
A
#
# COMPACT_ATOMS: atom_id res chain seq x y z
N MET A 1 24.73 65.69 28.45
CA MET A 1 25.11 66.47 27.25
C MET A 1 25.11 65.55 26.04
N LYS A 2 24.40 65.97 24.99
CA LYS A 2 24.37 65.34 23.66
C LYS A 2 25.78 65.18 23.08
N LYS A 3 26.03 64.05 22.40
CA LYS A 3 26.61 64.02 21.05
C LYS A 3 26.44 62.62 20.41
N SER A 4 25.57 62.55 19.41
CA SER A 4 25.57 61.56 18.31
C SER A 4 26.80 61.83 17.41
N MET A 5 27.49 60.83 16.86
CA MET A 5 27.28 60.08 15.59
C MET A 5 28.57 59.25 15.34
N PRO A 6 28.69 58.32 14.35
CA PRO A 6 27.73 57.89 13.33
C PRO A 6 27.54 56.35 13.20
N VAL A 7 26.44 56.00 12.52
CA VAL A 7 25.89 54.67 12.19
C VAL A 7 26.72 53.91 11.12
N GLN A 8 28.05 54.05 11.10
CA GLN A 8 28.90 53.44 10.05
C GLN A 8 29.59 52.13 10.44
N VAL A 9 29.45 51.64 11.68
CA VAL A 9 30.19 50.45 12.16
C VAL A 9 29.32 49.18 12.26
N CYS A 10 27.99 49.29 12.18
CA CYS A 10 27.11 48.10 12.18
C CYS A 10 26.88 47.46 10.79
N PHE A 11 27.34 48.08 9.70
CA PHE A 11 27.14 47.53 8.35
C PHE A 11 28.24 46.58 7.87
N THR A 12 29.38 46.51 8.55
CA THR A 12 30.51 45.66 8.12
C THR A 12 30.43 44.24 8.72
N PHE A 13 29.74 44.05 9.84
CA PHE A 13 29.60 42.72 10.47
C PHE A 13 28.48 41.86 9.85
N ILE A 14 27.47 42.47 9.21
CA ILE A 14 26.40 41.75 8.49
C ILE A 14 26.84 41.28 7.09
N ARG A 15 27.91 41.87 6.52
CA ARG A 15 28.44 41.45 5.21
C ARG A 15 29.36 40.23 5.24
N VAL A 16 29.93 39.87 6.40
CA VAL A 16 30.83 38.70 6.50
C VAL A 16 30.07 37.40 6.78
N LEU A 17 28.88 37.45 7.42
CA LEU A 17 28.03 36.27 7.62
C LEU A 17 27.18 35.88 6.38
N LYS A 18 27.15 36.71 5.33
CA LYS A 18 26.50 36.38 4.04
C LYS A 18 27.41 35.67 3.02
N VAL A 19 28.66 35.37 3.40
CA VAL A 19 29.64 34.68 2.52
C VAL A 19 29.87 33.21 2.93
N LEU A 20 29.13 32.69 3.93
CA LEU A 20 29.22 31.28 4.37
C LEU A 20 27.85 30.56 4.41
N SER A 21 26.84 31.07 3.69
CA SER A 21 25.61 30.32 3.44
C SER A 21 25.75 29.52 2.14
N PRO A 22 25.52 28.19 2.12
CA PRO A 22 25.42 27.47 0.86
C PRO A 22 24.27 28.07 0.03
N PRO A 23 24.37 28.09 -1.30
CA PRO A 23 23.33 28.68 -2.14
C PRO A 23 22.01 27.93 -1.88
N THR A 24 20.96 28.67 -1.54
CA THR A 24 19.58 28.21 -1.65
C THR A 24 19.41 27.55 -3.01
N PRO A 25 18.97 26.28 -3.10
CA PRO A 25 18.74 25.64 -4.38
C PRO A 25 17.68 26.44 -5.15
N PRO A 26 17.81 26.57 -6.47
CA PRO A 26 16.81 27.29 -7.26
C PRO A 26 15.44 26.62 -7.09
N PRO A 27 14.33 27.35 -7.22
CA PRO A 27 13.02 26.71 -7.30
C PRO A 27 13.06 25.71 -8.46
N LEU A 28 12.76 24.45 -8.15
CA LEU A 28 12.89 23.31 -9.05
C LEU A 28 11.59 22.93 -9.83
N PRO A 29 10.80 23.84 -10.45
CA PRO A 29 9.82 23.42 -11.46
C PRO A 29 10.38 23.34 -12.90
N LEU A 30 11.55 23.94 -13.19
CA LEU A 30 12.02 24.11 -14.58
C LEU A 30 13.09 23.11 -15.03
N LEU A 31 13.84 22.50 -14.11
CA LEU A 31 14.87 21.51 -14.44
C LEU A 31 14.28 20.14 -14.81
N ALA A 32 13.17 19.74 -14.17
CA ALA A 32 12.42 18.53 -14.53
C ALA A 32 11.87 18.58 -15.98
N ARG A 33 11.49 19.76 -16.48
CA ARG A 33 11.01 19.94 -17.85
C ARG A 33 12.13 19.93 -18.91
N ARG A 34 13.34 20.40 -18.58
CA ARG A 34 14.42 20.54 -19.59
C ARG A 34 15.21 19.26 -19.84
N PHE A 35 15.33 18.37 -18.85
CA PHE A 35 16.00 17.08 -19.08
C PHE A 35 15.12 16.11 -19.89
N MET A 36 13.80 16.12 -19.70
CA MET A 36 12.88 15.19 -20.36
C MET A 36 12.63 15.46 -21.86
N ALA A 37 12.97 16.65 -22.37
CA ALA A 37 12.75 17.01 -23.78
C ALA A 37 13.91 16.61 -24.73
N SER A 38 15.05 16.15 -24.20
CA SER A 38 16.29 16.04 -25.01
C SER A 38 16.57 14.68 -25.66
N ASN A 39 15.78 13.62 -25.37
CA ASN A 39 16.04 12.27 -25.89
C ASN A 39 14.99 11.72 -26.89
N SER A 40 14.07 12.54 -27.41
CA SER A 40 13.15 12.11 -28.49
C SER A 40 13.59 12.67 -29.85
N LYS A 41 14.60 12.06 -30.48
CA LYS A 41 14.81 12.17 -31.93
C LYS A 41 14.83 10.77 -32.53
N GLY A 42 13.67 10.32 -33.00
CA GLY A 42 13.48 9.07 -33.74
C GLY A 42 12.00 8.78 -33.92
N ASP A 43 11.54 8.88 -35.17
CA ASP A 43 10.23 8.53 -35.76
C ASP A 43 8.93 9.10 -35.17
N ASN A 44 8.33 10.00 -35.96
CA ASN A 44 7.33 10.98 -35.56
C ASN A 44 5.86 10.58 -35.86
N ASP A 45 5.56 9.34 -36.28
CA ASP A 45 4.21 8.98 -36.73
C ASP A 45 3.50 7.85 -35.96
N MET A 46 4.16 7.09 -35.05
CA MET A 46 3.48 6.14 -34.14
C MET A 46 3.30 6.65 -32.70
N ALA A 47 3.92 7.78 -32.33
CA ALA A 47 3.87 8.34 -30.99
C ALA A 47 2.51 9.00 -30.62
N LYS A 48 1.54 9.06 -31.53
CA LYS A 48 0.24 9.73 -31.28
C LYS A 48 -0.80 8.85 -30.57
N ASN A 49 -0.61 7.53 -30.50
CA ASN A 49 -1.58 6.59 -29.90
C ASN A 49 -1.03 5.78 -28.71
N ILE A 50 0.15 6.12 -28.20
CA ILE A 50 0.69 5.53 -26.97
C ILE A 50 0.68 6.62 -25.91
N PHE A 51 0.09 6.34 -24.75
CA PHE A 51 -0.01 7.21 -23.57
C PHE A 51 1.26 8.05 -23.33
N SER A 52 1.33 9.22 -23.97
CA SER A 52 2.32 10.26 -23.71
C SER A 52 1.88 11.02 -22.47
N ILE A 53 1.86 10.34 -21.33
CA ILE A 53 1.68 11.00 -20.05
C ILE A 53 3.07 10.99 -19.42
N SER A 54 3.91 11.98 -19.75
CA SER A 54 4.81 12.47 -18.69
C SER A 54 3.88 12.84 -17.55
N PRO A 55 3.92 12.12 -16.42
CA PRO A 55 2.96 12.35 -15.37
C PRO A 55 3.03 13.80 -14.92
N ILE A 56 1.88 14.40 -14.66
CA ILE A 56 1.85 15.70 -14.00
C ILE A 56 2.54 15.48 -12.66
N SER A 57 3.73 16.08 -12.51
CA SER A 57 4.47 16.00 -11.25
C SER A 57 3.62 16.61 -10.14
N TYR A 58 3.55 15.92 -9.01
CA TYR A 58 2.90 16.41 -7.81
C TYR A 58 3.74 17.44 -7.04
N GLY A 59 4.93 17.78 -7.55
CA GLY A 59 5.87 18.71 -6.89
C GLY A 59 6.70 18.06 -5.77
N ASP A 60 6.46 16.78 -5.49
CA ASP A 60 7.18 15.94 -4.54
C ASP A 60 7.62 14.66 -5.27
N PRO A 61 8.93 14.44 -5.47
CA PRO A 61 9.45 13.28 -6.18
C PRO A 61 9.09 11.92 -5.55
N CYS A 62 8.90 11.85 -4.23
CA CYS A 62 8.47 10.62 -3.55
C CYS A 62 7.00 10.31 -3.86
N HIS A 63 6.14 11.34 -3.92
CA HIS A 63 4.77 11.18 -4.42
C HIS A 63 4.77 10.75 -5.89
N ASP A 64 5.61 11.35 -6.73
CA ASP A 64 5.72 10.97 -8.14
C ASP A 64 6.16 9.50 -8.28
N LEU A 65 7.09 9.04 -7.44
CA LEU A 65 7.58 7.67 -7.46
C LEU A 65 6.50 6.69 -7.00
N TYR A 66 5.76 7.04 -5.94
CA TYR A 66 4.66 6.20 -5.44
C TYR A 66 3.49 6.12 -6.44
N PHE A 67 2.99 7.25 -6.95
CA PHE A 67 1.77 7.29 -7.73
C PHE A 67 1.94 7.01 -9.22
N HIS A 68 3.13 7.22 -9.81
CA HIS A 68 3.34 7.08 -11.26
C HIS A 68 4.13 5.85 -11.68
N VAL A 69 4.93 5.24 -10.79
CA VAL A 69 5.65 3.99 -11.10
C VAL A 69 4.76 2.82 -10.73
N LYS A 70 4.06 2.22 -11.69
CA LYS A 70 3.06 1.16 -11.47
C LYS A 70 3.17 0.05 -12.53
N SER A 71 2.89 -1.19 -12.11
CA SER A 71 2.77 -2.30 -13.04
C SER A 71 1.49 -2.15 -13.88
N PRO A 72 1.56 -2.26 -15.22
CA PRO A 72 0.41 -2.29 -16.10
C PRO A 72 -0.45 -3.54 -15.91
N GLU A 73 0.11 -4.66 -15.41
CA GLU A 73 -0.65 -5.91 -15.23
C GLU A 73 -1.79 -5.75 -14.23
N ASN A 74 -1.55 -4.98 -13.16
CA ASN A 74 -2.55 -4.63 -12.16
C ASN A 74 -3.65 -3.72 -12.70
N VAL A 75 -3.38 -2.87 -13.69
CA VAL A 75 -4.38 -1.91 -14.20
C VAL A 75 -5.17 -2.49 -15.37
N ILE A 76 -4.58 -3.39 -16.16
CA ILE A 76 -5.06 -3.57 -17.53
C ILE A 76 -5.84 -4.87 -17.76
N ARG A 77 -5.48 -6.00 -17.14
CA ARG A 77 -6.13 -7.30 -17.47
C ARG A 77 -7.59 -7.45 -17.03
N MET A 78 -8.06 -6.63 -16.08
CA MET A 78 -9.45 -6.73 -15.59
C MET A 78 -10.38 -5.60 -16.07
N CYS A 79 -9.86 -4.56 -16.72
CA CYS A 79 -10.62 -3.31 -16.90
C CYS A 79 -10.62 -2.72 -18.31
N ILE A 80 -9.77 -3.20 -19.24
CA ILE A 80 -9.70 -2.66 -20.61
C ILE A 80 -10.02 -3.79 -21.60
N SER A 81 -11.08 -3.57 -22.39
CA SER A 81 -11.37 -4.35 -23.59
C SER A 81 -11.16 -3.48 -24.82
N PRO A 82 -10.34 -3.91 -25.81
CA PRO A 82 -9.59 -5.16 -25.82
C PRO A 82 -8.40 -5.14 -24.85
N GLU A 83 -8.02 -6.32 -24.37
CA GLU A 83 -6.79 -6.51 -23.60
C GLU A 83 -5.57 -6.05 -24.43
N PRO A 84 -4.56 -5.43 -23.80
CA PRO A 84 -3.35 -4.99 -24.47
C PRO A 84 -2.57 -6.19 -24.97
N THR A 85 -1.86 -6.03 -26.07
CA THR A 85 -0.91 -7.04 -26.54
C THR A 85 0.32 -7.08 -25.63
N ASP A 86 0.99 -8.23 -25.51
CA ASP A 86 2.22 -8.37 -24.71
C ASP A 86 3.30 -7.32 -25.07
N GLU A 87 3.43 -6.97 -26.36
CA GLU A 87 4.36 -5.93 -26.83
C GLU A 87 4.04 -4.53 -26.24
N GLN A 88 2.76 -4.20 -26.08
CA GLN A 88 2.33 -2.92 -25.49
C GLN A 88 2.62 -2.88 -23.99
N VAL A 89 2.44 -4.01 -23.31
CA VAL A 89 2.77 -4.18 -21.89
C VAL A 89 4.28 -4.03 -21.68
N GLU A 90 5.09 -4.70 -22.50
CA GLU A 90 6.54 -4.61 -22.44
C GLU A 90 7.05 -3.18 -22.72
N GLN A 91 6.52 -2.52 -23.76
CA GLN A 91 6.89 -1.15 -24.08
C GLN A 91 6.52 -0.18 -22.96
N HIS A 92 5.34 -0.35 -22.34
CA HIS A 92 4.94 0.44 -21.18
C HIS A 92 5.88 0.20 -19.99
N ASN A 93 6.17 -1.06 -19.66
CA ASN A 93 7.10 -1.42 -18.59
C ASN A 93 8.46 -0.76 -18.79
N LYS A 94 9.00 -0.83 -20.01
CA LYS A 94 10.28 -0.18 -20.36
C LYS A 94 10.23 1.34 -20.19
N ALA A 95 9.15 1.99 -20.61
CA ALA A 95 8.97 3.43 -20.44
C ALA A 95 8.89 3.82 -18.95
N THR A 96 8.13 3.07 -18.16
CA THR A 96 7.96 3.30 -16.71
C THR A 96 9.26 3.05 -15.94
N ILE A 97 10.03 2.02 -16.28
CA ILE A 97 11.35 1.76 -15.70
C ILE A 97 12.35 2.87 -16.06
N ASN A 98 12.33 3.37 -17.30
CA ASN A 98 13.16 4.50 -17.70
C ASN A 98 12.80 5.77 -16.92
N TYR A 99 11.52 6.02 -16.69
CA TYR A 99 11.05 7.12 -15.84
C TYR A 99 11.51 6.94 -14.39
N LEU A 100 11.38 5.73 -13.82
CA LEU A 100 11.88 5.39 -12.49
C LEU A 100 13.38 5.70 -12.35
N LYS A 101 14.21 5.28 -13.32
CA LYS A 101 15.66 5.56 -13.31
C LYS A 101 15.99 7.06 -13.28
N GLN A 102 15.17 7.89 -13.92
CA GLN A 102 15.32 9.35 -13.89
C GLN A 102 14.86 9.95 -12.55
N LEU A 103 13.86 9.34 -11.92
CA LEU A 103 13.23 9.86 -10.71
C LEU A 103 14.01 9.50 -9.43
N LEU A 104 14.63 8.32 -9.38
CA LEU A 104 15.37 7.80 -8.22
C LEU A 104 16.39 8.79 -7.65
N PRO A 105 17.30 9.41 -8.42
CA PRO A 105 18.26 10.38 -7.88
C PRO A 105 17.59 11.61 -7.26
N VAL A 106 16.49 12.08 -7.87
CA VAL A 106 15.75 13.26 -7.41
C VAL A 106 14.97 12.95 -6.14
N ALA A 107 14.31 11.78 -6.08
CA ALA A 107 13.61 11.30 -4.89
C ALA A 107 14.57 11.05 -3.74
N TRP A 108 15.70 10.39 -3.99
CA TRP A 108 16.71 10.12 -2.97
C TRP A 108 17.26 11.40 -2.35
N SER A 109 17.56 12.41 -3.18
CA SER A 109 18.02 13.72 -2.73
C SER A 109 16.94 14.48 -1.95
N HIS A 110 15.67 14.22 -2.22
CA HIS A 110 14.54 14.83 -1.53
C HIS A 110 14.30 14.20 -0.15
N ASN A 111 14.20 12.87 -0.10
CA ASN A 111 14.07 12.09 1.13
C ASN A 111 14.53 10.65 0.89
N SER A 112 15.77 10.34 1.28
CA SER A 112 16.41 9.04 1.03
C SER A 112 15.70 7.89 1.74
N LEU A 113 15.25 8.07 2.99
CA LEU A 113 14.57 7.01 3.74
C LEU A 113 13.21 6.68 3.15
N THR A 114 12.41 7.69 2.78
CA THR A 114 11.13 7.47 2.11
C THR A 114 11.34 6.84 0.74
N THR A 115 12.34 7.29 -0.02
CA THR A 115 12.68 6.69 -1.32
C THR A 115 13.07 5.23 -1.16
N LEU A 116 13.90 4.90 -0.18
CA LEU A 116 14.28 3.52 0.14
C LEU A 116 13.04 2.67 0.42
N LYS A 117 12.15 3.11 1.32
CA LYS A 117 10.89 2.41 1.64
C LYS A 117 10.04 2.19 0.39
N LEU A 118 9.96 3.19 -0.50
CA LEU A 118 9.19 3.09 -1.73
C LEU A 118 9.84 2.19 -2.79
N ILE A 119 11.17 2.06 -2.82
CA ILE A 119 11.86 1.06 -3.65
C ILE A 119 11.39 -0.34 -3.23
N PHE A 120 11.38 -0.65 -1.93
CA PHE A 120 10.92 -1.96 -1.45
C PHE A 120 9.41 -2.18 -1.61
N ASN A 121 8.62 -1.11 -1.61
CA ASN A 121 7.20 -1.17 -1.91
C ASN A 121 6.92 -1.64 -3.36
N LEU A 122 7.88 -1.51 -4.31
CA LEU A 122 7.69 -1.94 -5.71
C LEU A 122 7.45 -3.45 -5.85
N ASN A 123 8.00 -4.28 -4.95
CA ASN A 123 7.87 -5.75 -4.98
C ASN A 123 6.98 -6.30 -3.86
N SER A 124 6.17 -5.44 -3.24
CA SER A 124 5.27 -5.86 -2.16
C SER A 124 4.02 -6.54 -2.76
N PHE A 125 3.67 -7.70 -2.21
CA PHE A 125 2.53 -8.56 -2.56
C PHE A 125 1.41 -8.61 -1.49
N ASP A 126 1.59 -7.92 -0.35
CA ASP A 126 0.56 -7.77 0.70
C ASP A 126 0.79 -6.50 1.55
N GLY A 127 -0.17 -5.57 1.59
CA GLY A 127 -0.13 -4.26 2.22
C GLY A 127 -0.87 -3.12 1.48
N PRO A 128 -1.24 -2.01 2.16
CA PRO A 128 -1.72 -0.80 1.48
C PRO A 128 -0.77 -0.37 0.36
N GLY A 129 -1.26 -0.31 -0.88
CA GLY A 129 -0.45 0.23 -1.96
C GLY A 129 0.70 -0.68 -2.36
N GLU A 130 0.42 -1.96 -2.53
CA GLU A 130 1.27 -2.89 -3.27
C GLU A 130 1.34 -2.54 -4.75
N LYS A 131 2.48 -2.80 -5.37
CA LYS A 131 2.70 -2.50 -6.80
C LYS A 131 2.85 -3.73 -7.67
N ASP A 132 3.27 -4.85 -7.09
CA ASP A 132 3.69 -6.07 -7.79
C ASP A 132 4.37 -5.74 -9.12
N PHE A 133 5.52 -5.06 -9.01
CA PHE A 133 6.31 -4.66 -10.17
C PHE A 133 7.77 -5.09 -10.03
N PRO A 134 8.05 -6.41 -10.09
CA PRO A 134 9.40 -6.95 -9.88
C PRO A 134 10.45 -6.32 -10.80
N ALA A 135 10.12 -6.10 -12.08
CA ALA A 135 11.05 -5.49 -13.03
C ALA A 135 11.49 -4.06 -12.63
N ALA A 136 10.56 -3.26 -12.07
CA ALA A 136 10.87 -1.94 -11.53
C ALA A 136 11.67 -2.02 -10.23
N PHE A 137 11.33 -2.98 -9.36
CA PHE A 137 12.08 -3.25 -8.13
C PHE A 137 13.54 -3.61 -8.43
N TYR A 138 13.80 -4.58 -9.30
CA TYR A 138 15.17 -5.00 -9.65
C TYR A 138 15.96 -3.87 -10.31
N ALA A 139 15.34 -3.06 -11.17
CA ALA A 139 15.97 -1.87 -11.73
C ALA A 139 16.36 -0.85 -10.65
N ALA A 140 15.51 -0.64 -9.63
CA ALA A 140 15.79 0.25 -8.51
C ALA A 140 16.82 -0.33 -7.54
N ALA A 141 16.83 -1.64 -7.30
CA ALA A 141 17.83 -2.34 -6.50
C ALA A 141 19.21 -2.28 -7.16
N SER A 142 19.30 -2.47 -8.48
CA SER A 142 20.53 -2.24 -9.25
C SER A 142 21.00 -0.79 -9.09
N TRP A 143 20.11 0.19 -9.24
CA TRP A 143 20.47 1.59 -8.98
C TRP A 143 20.98 1.83 -7.55
N LEU A 144 20.35 1.22 -6.54
CA LEU A 144 20.76 1.32 -5.15
C LEU A 144 22.14 0.68 -4.92
N HIS A 145 22.44 -0.45 -5.55
CA HIS A 145 23.75 -1.08 -5.51
C HIS A 145 24.84 -0.16 -6.07
N HIS A 146 24.60 0.45 -7.23
CA HIS A 146 25.58 1.30 -7.92
C HIS A 146 25.83 2.63 -7.19
N ASN A 147 24.83 3.19 -6.49
CA ASN A 147 24.92 4.53 -5.91
C ASN A 147 25.03 4.54 -4.38
N HIS A 148 24.40 3.56 -3.71
CA HIS A 148 24.29 3.47 -2.24
C HIS A 148 24.52 2.02 -1.75
N PRO A 149 25.65 1.36 -2.09
CA PRO A 149 25.87 -0.06 -1.85
C PRO A 149 25.80 -0.46 -0.37
N LYS A 150 26.27 0.43 0.53
CA LYS A 150 26.20 0.20 1.99
C LYS A 150 24.76 0.17 2.50
N THR A 151 23.90 1.05 1.96
CA THR A 151 22.47 1.07 2.29
C THR A 151 21.79 -0.21 1.82
N LEU A 152 22.07 -0.69 0.61
CA LEU A 152 21.52 -1.99 0.16
C LEU A 152 21.99 -3.13 1.08
N LEU A 153 23.29 -3.18 1.39
CA LEU A 153 23.91 -4.22 2.20
C LEU A 153 23.35 -4.29 3.63
N CYS A 154 23.21 -3.15 4.32
CA CYS A 154 22.80 -3.12 5.72
C CYS A 154 21.34 -3.55 5.93
N ASN A 155 20.50 -3.46 4.90
CA ASN A 155 19.09 -3.77 4.99
C ASN A 155 18.73 -5.21 4.52
N ILE A 156 19.69 -6.03 4.07
CA ILE A 156 19.44 -7.44 3.70
C ILE A 156 18.61 -8.20 4.75
N PRO A 157 18.93 -8.14 6.05
CA PRO A 157 18.15 -8.86 7.06
C PRO A 157 16.71 -8.35 7.17
N SER A 158 16.51 -7.04 7.00
CA SER A 158 15.18 -6.41 7.02
C SER A 158 14.31 -6.88 5.86
N PHE A 159 14.93 -7.20 4.70
CA PHE A 159 14.23 -7.75 3.54
C PHE A 159 13.80 -9.19 3.73
N ALA A 160 14.59 -10.00 4.39
CA ALA A 160 14.39 -11.44 4.36
C ALA A 160 13.94 -12.07 5.69
N SER A 161 13.82 -11.26 6.76
CA SER A 161 13.34 -11.69 8.09
C SER A 161 11.86 -11.35 8.37
N SER A 162 11.15 -10.67 7.46
CA SER A 162 9.75 -10.28 7.69
C SER A 162 8.84 -11.50 7.58
N GLY A 163 8.55 -12.12 8.73
CA GLY A 163 7.65 -13.28 8.88
C GLY A 163 6.17 -13.00 8.60
N SER A 164 5.82 -12.07 7.72
CA SER A 164 4.46 -11.94 7.22
C SER A 164 4.18 -13.11 6.27
N PHE A 165 3.14 -13.88 6.58
CA PHE A 165 2.91 -15.25 6.09
C PHE A 165 2.63 -15.40 4.58
N TYR A 166 2.66 -14.31 3.81
CA TYR A 166 2.56 -14.31 2.35
C TYR A 166 3.85 -13.86 1.64
N LEU A 167 4.79 -13.29 2.39
CA LEU A 167 6.00 -12.63 1.88
C LEU A 167 7.23 -13.55 1.82
N SER A 168 7.21 -14.72 2.47
CA SER A 168 8.40 -15.56 2.47
C SER A 168 8.73 -16.13 1.08
N ILE A 169 7.74 -16.23 0.16
CA ILE A 169 7.93 -16.82 -1.18
C ILE A 169 8.79 -16.00 -2.15
N ALA A 170 8.72 -14.68 -2.07
CA ALA A 170 9.43 -13.80 -2.99
C ALA A 170 10.78 -13.33 -2.45
N LEU A 171 10.88 -13.02 -1.15
CA LEU A 171 11.95 -12.15 -0.62
C LEU A 171 13.36 -12.76 -0.60
N LEU A 172 13.48 -14.08 -0.39
CA LEU A 172 14.80 -14.74 -0.43
C LEU A 172 15.28 -14.98 -1.86
N TRP A 173 14.35 -15.33 -2.76
CA TRP A 173 14.66 -15.46 -4.18
C TRP A 173 14.97 -14.11 -4.81
N ASP A 174 14.32 -13.02 -4.37
CA ASP A 174 14.62 -11.66 -4.81
C ASP A 174 16.10 -11.29 -4.60
N LEU A 175 16.74 -11.78 -3.53
CA LEU A 175 18.19 -11.57 -3.32
C LEU A 175 19.03 -12.29 -4.39
N VAL A 176 18.62 -13.50 -4.79
CA VAL A 176 19.24 -14.27 -5.88
C VAL A 176 19.06 -13.52 -7.20
N GLU A 177 17.88 -12.99 -7.48
CA GLU A 177 17.57 -12.22 -8.68
C GLU A 177 18.31 -10.88 -8.74
N ILE A 178 18.46 -10.18 -7.62
CA ILE A 178 19.29 -8.96 -7.55
C ILE A 178 20.74 -9.29 -7.93
N LEU A 179 21.33 -10.34 -7.34
CA LEU A 179 22.69 -10.76 -7.67
C LEU A 179 22.81 -11.21 -9.12
N TYR A 180 21.81 -11.92 -9.64
CA TYR A 180 21.78 -12.41 -11.01
C TYR A 180 21.63 -11.26 -12.02
N GLY A 181 20.76 -10.28 -11.74
CA GLY A 181 20.57 -9.08 -12.55
C GLY A 181 21.86 -8.27 -12.68
N LEU A 182 22.55 -8.04 -11.55
CA LEU A 182 23.88 -7.40 -11.54
C LEU A 182 24.90 -8.20 -12.37
N CYS A 183 24.90 -9.53 -12.25
CA CYS A 183 25.71 -10.42 -13.09
C CYS A 183 25.43 -10.30 -14.58
N SER A 184 24.14 -10.30 -14.96
CA SER A 184 23.68 -10.24 -16.34
C SER A 184 24.01 -8.91 -17.00
N GLU A 185 23.85 -7.78 -16.29
CA GLU A 185 24.24 -6.44 -16.75
C GLU A 185 25.73 -6.38 -17.12
N CYS A 186 26.61 -6.96 -16.32
CA CYS A 186 28.03 -7.06 -16.65
C CYS A 186 28.31 -8.04 -17.80
N ASN A 187 27.58 -9.15 -17.90
CA ASN A 187 27.77 -10.13 -18.97
C ASN A 187 27.42 -9.54 -20.35
N SER A 188 26.38 -8.72 -20.44
CA SER A 188 26.05 -7.92 -21.63
C SER A 188 27.23 -7.05 -22.09
N LEU A 189 27.86 -6.32 -21.15
CA LEU A 189 29.01 -5.46 -21.43
C LEU A 189 30.29 -6.26 -21.81
N LEU A 190 30.47 -7.46 -21.24
CA LEU A 190 31.63 -8.31 -21.49
C LEU A 190 31.51 -9.11 -22.79
N LEU A 191 30.30 -9.50 -23.22
CA LEU A 191 30.04 -10.13 -24.51
C LEU A 191 30.36 -9.18 -25.68
N GLU A 192 30.19 -7.87 -25.51
CA GLU A 192 30.65 -6.85 -26.46
C GLU A 192 32.18 -6.74 -26.52
N GLN A 193 32.90 -7.19 -25.48
CA GLN A 193 34.35 -7.03 -25.32
C GLN A 193 35.16 -8.34 -25.39
N GLY A 194 34.50 -9.49 -25.56
CA GLY A 194 35.15 -10.79 -25.78
C GLY A 194 36.01 -11.31 -24.63
N GLN A 195 35.62 -11.08 -23.36
CA GLN A 195 36.38 -11.47 -22.16
C GLN A 195 35.65 -12.49 -21.23
N GLU A 196 36.38 -12.98 -20.21
CA GLU A 196 36.07 -14.05 -19.24
C GLU A 196 34.63 -14.06 -18.64
N SER A 197 34.26 -15.19 -18.02
CA SER A 197 33.01 -15.39 -17.26
C SER A 197 32.66 -14.20 -16.37
N ALA A 198 31.49 -13.59 -16.59
CA ALA A 198 31.03 -12.39 -15.87
C ALA A 198 31.08 -12.49 -14.34
N ALA A 199 30.85 -13.70 -13.80
CA ALA A 199 30.93 -13.96 -12.36
C ALA A 199 32.33 -13.72 -11.80
N GLN A 200 33.39 -14.05 -12.55
CA GLN A 200 34.79 -13.90 -12.11
C GLN A 200 35.25 -12.44 -12.19
N THR A 201 34.73 -11.67 -13.14
CA THR A 201 35.01 -10.24 -13.29
C THR A 201 34.31 -9.42 -12.20
N LEU A 202 33.04 -9.71 -11.92
CA LEU A 202 32.26 -9.04 -10.86
C LEU A 202 32.74 -9.36 -9.46
N TYR A 203 33.32 -10.55 -9.23
CA TYR A 203 33.94 -10.86 -7.94
C TYR A 203 35.18 -9.98 -7.65
N ARG A 204 35.66 -9.21 -8.63
CA ARG A 204 36.68 -8.16 -8.44
C ARG A 204 36.08 -6.82 -8.02
N ASP A 205 34.79 -6.58 -8.27
CA ASP A 205 34.07 -5.44 -7.71
C ASP A 205 33.87 -5.68 -6.21
N THR A 206 34.39 -4.76 -5.40
CA THR A 206 34.38 -4.90 -3.94
C THR A 206 32.96 -4.81 -3.37
N HIS A 207 32.08 -3.99 -3.95
CA HIS A 207 30.71 -3.86 -3.50
C HIS A 207 29.86 -5.07 -3.88
N TYR A 208 30.01 -5.59 -5.10
CA TYR A 208 29.33 -6.82 -5.51
C TYR A 208 29.74 -7.98 -4.62
N LYS A 209 31.05 -8.17 -4.40
CA LYS A 209 31.55 -9.23 -3.53
C LYS A 209 30.98 -9.15 -2.11
N LEU A 210 30.98 -7.96 -1.51
CA LEU A 210 30.40 -7.76 -0.17
C LEU A 210 28.91 -8.08 -0.13
N LEU A 211 28.15 -7.66 -1.16
CA LEU A 211 26.73 -7.97 -1.27
C LEU A 211 26.51 -9.48 -1.40
N HIS A 212 27.24 -10.12 -2.30
CA HIS A 212 27.19 -11.54 -2.56
C HIS A 212 27.52 -12.36 -1.29
N ASP A 213 28.67 -12.10 -0.67
CA ASP A 213 29.10 -12.80 0.55
C ASP A 213 28.05 -12.66 1.65
N ARG A 214 27.47 -11.46 1.82
CA ARG A 214 26.42 -11.21 2.82
C ARG A 214 25.10 -11.93 2.53
N VAL A 215 24.68 -12.02 1.27
CA VAL A 215 23.50 -12.80 0.87
C VAL A 215 23.72 -14.29 1.14
N MET A 216 24.92 -14.81 0.84
CA MET A 216 25.26 -16.22 1.08
C MET A 216 25.31 -16.54 2.58
N GLU A 217 25.88 -15.67 3.40
CA GLU A 217 25.84 -15.78 4.87
C GLU A 217 24.39 -15.85 5.37
N PHE A 218 23.54 -14.92 4.92
CA PHE A 218 22.15 -14.86 5.35
C PHE A 218 21.36 -16.12 4.95
N LEU A 219 21.51 -16.59 3.71
CA LEU A 219 20.89 -17.84 3.24
C LEU A 219 21.36 -19.04 4.07
N ALA A 220 22.65 -19.11 4.40
CA ALA A 220 23.20 -20.17 5.24
C ALA A 220 22.65 -20.14 6.67
N GLU A 221 22.49 -18.94 7.27
CA GLU A 221 21.88 -18.77 8.60
C GLU A 221 20.42 -19.26 8.62
N GLN A 222 19.63 -18.85 7.62
CA GLN A 222 18.22 -19.28 7.49
C GLN A 222 18.12 -20.80 7.30
N LEU A 223 18.95 -21.38 6.42
CA LEU A 223 18.97 -22.81 6.16
C LEU A 223 19.34 -23.61 7.42
N LYS A 224 20.35 -23.18 8.18
CA LYS A 224 20.72 -23.80 9.46
C LYS A 224 19.56 -23.77 10.44
N SER A 225 18.87 -22.63 10.58
CA SER A 225 17.69 -22.51 11.44
C SER A 225 16.57 -23.46 11.04
N ASP A 226 16.30 -23.61 9.73
CA ASP A 226 15.24 -24.49 9.24
C ASP A 226 15.57 -25.97 9.43
N ILE A 227 16.83 -26.34 9.25
CA ILE A 227 17.32 -27.69 9.54
C ILE A 227 17.15 -28.02 11.02
N ASP A 228 17.48 -27.09 11.92
CA ASP A 228 17.34 -27.30 13.36
C ASP A 228 15.87 -27.44 13.77
N LYS A 229 14.98 -26.61 13.20
CA LYS A 229 13.53 -26.74 13.36
C LYS A 229 13.03 -28.11 12.89
N LEU A 230 13.48 -28.57 11.70
CA LEU A 230 13.09 -29.88 11.16
C LEU A 230 13.55 -31.04 12.07
N LYS A 231 14.77 -30.97 12.61
CA LYS A 231 15.33 -31.96 13.54
C LYS A 231 14.56 -32.00 14.87
N GLN A 232 14.25 -30.85 15.44
CA GLN A 232 13.52 -30.75 16.72
C GLN A 232 12.11 -31.34 16.63
N HIS A 233 11.42 -31.16 15.50
CA HIS A 233 10.06 -31.64 15.29
C HIS A 233 9.95 -33.09 14.77
N ARG A 234 11.06 -33.86 14.79
CA ARG A 234 11.14 -35.30 14.44
C ARG A 234 10.41 -35.68 13.14
N LEU A 235 10.54 -34.88 12.09
CA LEU A 235 9.93 -35.13 10.76
C LEU A 235 8.39 -35.30 10.75
N LYS A 236 7.68 -35.03 11.85
CA LYS A 236 6.21 -34.98 11.82
C LYS A 236 5.75 -33.65 11.24
N MET A 237 5.94 -33.51 9.93
CA MET A 237 5.32 -32.47 9.11
C MET A 237 3.84 -32.81 8.84
N GLU A 238 3.10 -33.16 9.89
CA GLU A 238 1.66 -33.42 9.80
C GLU A 238 0.95 -32.06 9.69
N LEU A 239 0.37 -31.76 8.52
CA LEU A 239 -0.49 -30.58 8.32
C LEU A 239 -1.90 -30.78 8.92
N GLU A 240 -2.19 -31.92 9.58
CA GLU A 240 -3.52 -32.31 10.06
C GLU A 240 -3.82 -31.88 11.51
N SER A 241 -3.12 -30.87 12.02
CA SER A 241 -3.37 -30.34 13.36
C SER A 241 -4.67 -29.52 13.38
N LYS A 242 -5.65 -29.92 14.20
CA LYS A 242 -6.85 -29.11 14.50
C LYS A 242 -6.52 -27.82 15.26
N ASP A 243 -5.32 -27.73 15.83
CA ASP A 243 -4.75 -26.53 16.43
C ASP A 243 -3.74 -25.90 15.46
N ASN A 244 -4.09 -24.76 14.85
CA ASN A 244 -3.20 -24.01 13.95
C ASN A 244 -1.89 -23.53 14.65
N ASP A 245 -1.85 -23.48 15.98
CA ASP A 245 -0.74 -22.97 16.79
C ASP A 245 0.55 -23.84 16.77
N LYS A 246 0.53 -24.98 16.07
CA LYS A 246 1.68 -25.91 15.98
C LYS A 246 2.35 -25.98 14.61
N LEU A 247 1.98 -25.10 13.67
CA LEU A 247 2.58 -25.12 12.34
C LEU A 247 4.02 -24.57 12.40
N LEU A 248 5.00 -25.36 11.93
CA LEU A 248 6.41 -24.99 11.93
C LEU A 248 6.65 -23.87 10.90
N LEU A 249 7.23 -22.74 11.34
CA LEU A 249 7.61 -21.66 10.45
C LEU A 249 9.04 -21.87 9.95
N VAL A 250 9.19 -22.38 8.73
CA VAL A 250 10.48 -22.49 8.03
C VAL A 250 10.62 -21.39 6.99
N SER A 251 11.86 -20.98 6.71
CA SER A 251 12.17 -20.04 5.63
C SER A 251 12.14 -20.73 4.26
N GLN A 252 12.49 -19.98 3.23
CA GLN A 252 12.65 -20.47 1.86
C GLN A 252 14.08 -20.72 1.41
N ALA A 253 15.04 -20.68 2.33
CA ALA A 253 16.42 -20.93 1.97
C ALA A 253 16.61 -22.27 1.24
N ALA A 254 15.79 -23.27 1.58
CA ALA A 254 15.76 -24.55 0.87
C ALA A 254 15.30 -24.44 -0.60
N GLU A 255 14.29 -23.62 -0.89
CA GLU A 255 13.75 -23.40 -2.25
C GLU A 255 14.77 -22.70 -3.15
N CYS A 256 15.53 -21.74 -2.61
CA CYS A 256 16.65 -21.11 -3.33
C CYS A 256 17.73 -22.13 -3.73
N CYS A 257 17.84 -23.23 -2.98
CA CYS A 257 18.79 -24.32 -3.22
C CYS A 257 18.19 -25.50 -4.01
N THR A 258 16.90 -25.45 -4.36
CA THR A 258 16.18 -26.48 -5.15
C THR A 258 15.52 -25.85 -6.38
N PRO A 259 16.30 -25.23 -7.28
CA PRO A 259 15.76 -24.54 -8.45
C PRO A 259 14.92 -25.49 -9.30
N SER A 260 13.68 -25.07 -9.58
CA SER A 260 12.67 -25.89 -10.24
C SER A 260 12.50 -25.57 -11.73
N SER A 261 12.97 -24.40 -12.18
CA SER A 261 12.92 -23.98 -13.59
C SER A 261 14.32 -23.80 -14.21
N PRO A 262 14.45 -23.90 -15.55
CA PRO A 262 15.72 -23.64 -16.24
C PRO A 262 16.32 -22.26 -15.94
N GLU A 263 15.49 -21.24 -15.80
CA GLU A 263 15.89 -19.86 -15.48
C GLU A 263 16.50 -19.79 -14.07
N GLN A 264 15.88 -20.44 -13.09
CA GLN A 264 16.39 -20.51 -11.72
C GLN A 264 17.74 -21.27 -11.65
N VAL A 265 17.87 -22.36 -12.43
CA VAL A 265 19.14 -23.10 -12.55
C VAL A 265 20.23 -22.22 -13.16
N GLN A 266 19.89 -21.41 -14.17
CA GLN A 266 20.82 -20.46 -14.76
C GLN A 266 21.23 -19.38 -13.77
N ALA A 267 20.28 -18.79 -13.04
CA ALA A 267 20.55 -17.74 -12.06
C ALA A 267 21.49 -18.22 -10.94
N THR A 268 21.16 -19.36 -10.31
CA THR A 268 21.97 -19.96 -9.23
C THR A 268 23.39 -20.31 -9.68
N ARG A 269 23.57 -20.79 -10.92
CA ARG A 269 24.89 -21.02 -11.51
C ARG A 269 25.66 -19.73 -11.78
N ALA A 270 24.99 -18.73 -12.35
CA ALA A 270 25.62 -17.45 -12.69
C ALA A 270 26.16 -16.71 -11.46
N ILE A 271 25.53 -16.88 -10.30
CA ILE A 271 25.99 -16.27 -9.05
C ILE A 271 26.86 -17.19 -8.19
N LEU A 272 27.23 -18.38 -8.68
CA LEU A 272 28.04 -19.37 -7.94
C LEU A 272 27.42 -19.73 -6.57
N LEU A 273 26.10 -19.88 -6.52
CA LEU A 273 25.35 -20.06 -5.27
C LEU A 273 25.83 -21.30 -4.50
N PHE A 274 25.93 -22.45 -5.16
CA PHE A 274 26.29 -23.71 -4.53
C PHE A 274 27.77 -23.75 -4.10
N GLU A 275 28.67 -23.17 -4.90
CA GLU A 275 30.10 -23.08 -4.56
C GLU A 275 30.33 -22.21 -3.32
N SER A 276 29.55 -21.13 -3.19
CA SER A 276 29.70 -20.15 -2.11
C SER A 276 29.06 -20.65 -0.83
N LEU A 277 27.83 -21.17 -0.90
CA LEU A 277 27.18 -21.83 0.23
C LEU A 277 27.96 -23.05 0.69
N GLY A 278 28.54 -23.83 -0.23
CA GLY A 278 29.34 -25.01 0.11
C GLY A 278 30.53 -24.66 1.01
N ARG A 279 31.21 -23.54 0.74
CA ARG A 279 32.32 -23.03 1.58
C ARG A 279 31.87 -22.59 2.98
N ILE A 280 30.61 -22.19 3.15
CA ILE A 280 30.04 -21.71 4.42
C ILE A 280 29.46 -22.86 5.24
N LEU A 281 28.84 -23.82 4.57
CA LEU A 281 28.10 -24.92 5.18
C LEU A 281 28.97 -26.12 5.50
N PHE A 282 30.00 -26.37 4.69
CA PHE A 282 30.80 -27.59 4.77
C PHE A 282 32.26 -27.31 5.12
N PRO A 283 32.95 -28.25 5.79
CA PRO A 283 34.40 -28.18 6.00
C PRO A 283 35.18 -28.10 4.68
N GLN A 284 36.34 -27.44 4.69
CA GLN A 284 37.17 -27.26 3.48
C GLN A 284 37.72 -28.58 2.91
N GLU A 285 37.75 -29.63 3.71
CA GLU A 285 38.37 -30.93 3.39
C GLU A 285 37.35 -31.99 2.94
N SER A 286 36.06 -31.68 2.91
CA SER A 286 35.01 -32.63 2.53
C SER A 286 34.75 -32.68 1.02
N ASP A 287 34.26 -33.82 0.52
CA ASP A 287 33.72 -33.91 -0.83
C ASP A 287 32.40 -33.13 -0.90
N GLN A 288 32.49 -31.93 -1.49
CA GLN A 288 31.37 -31.02 -1.65
C GLN A 288 30.20 -31.66 -2.40
N SER A 289 30.45 -32.55 -3.37
CA SER A 289 29.40 -33.20 -4.13
C SER A 289 28.59 -34.16 -3.28
N GLU A 290 29.26 -34.94 -2.42
CA GLU A 290 28.61 -35.89 -1.51
C GLU A 290 27.82 -35.15 -0.41
N GLU A 291 28.41 -34.09 0.17
CA GLU A 291 27.76 -33.27 1.19
C GLU A 291 26.51 -32.55 0.65
N TRP A 292 26.56 -32.01 -0.56
CA TRP A 292 25.39 -31.41 -1.21
C TRP A 292 24.29 -32.44 -1.49
N GLU A 293 24.64 -33.64 -1.94
CA GLU A 293 23.69 -34.73 -2.19
C GLU A 293 22.99 -35.14 -0.89
N ARG A 294 23.74 -35.24 0.20
CA ARG A 294 23.24 -35.56 1.52
C ARG A 294 22.32 -34.46 2.06
N LEU A 295 22.77 -33.21 2.03
CA LEU A 295 21.99 -32.03 2.45
C LEU A 295 20.68 -31.94 1.67
N ARG A 296 20.71 -32.22 0.35
CA ARG A 296 19.53 -32.18 -0.51
C ARG A 296 18.48 -33.19 -0.09
N LYS A 297 18.87 -34.46 0.02
CA LYS A 297 17.97 -35.57 0.36
C LYS A 297 17.44 -35.51 1.79
N GLU A 298 18.33 -35.20 2.76
CA GLU A 298 17.96 -35.21 4.17
C GLU A 298 17.15 -33.99 4.59
N PHE A 299 17.38 -32.82 3.96
CA PHE A 299 16.83 -31.54 4.44
C PHE A 299 16.18 -30.68 3.35
N LEU A 300 16.86 -30.39 2.23
CA LEU A 300 16.33 -29.41 1.26
C LEU A 300 15.03 -29.88 0.60
N GLU A 301 14.97 -31.13 0.13
CA GLU A 301 13.77 -31.69 -0.49
C GLU A 301 12.59 -31.77 0.51
N PRO A 302 12.76 -32.30 1.73
CA PRO A 302 11.71 -32.27 2.75
C PRO A 302 11.20 -30.86 3.08
N LEU A 303 12.11 -29.89 3.25
CA LEU A 303 11.75 -28.50 3.56
C LEU A 303 11.02 -27.84 2.39
N THR A 304 11.49 -28.04 1.16
CA THR A 304 10.85 -27.52 -0.07
C THR A 304 9.44 -28.08 -0.21
N GLU A 305 9.29 -29.40 -0.04
CA GLU A 305 7.98 -30.06 -0.13
C GLU A 305 7.02 -29.61 0.98
N TYR A 306 7.53 -29.36 2.20
CA TYR A 306 6.75 -28.78 3.29
C TYR A 306 6.18 -27.41 2.92
N SER A 307 7.04 -26.50 2.46
CA SER A 307 6.66 -25.15 2.05
C SER A 307 5.64 -25.18 0.91
N ARG A 308 5.87 -26.05 -0.09
CA ARG A 308 4.96 -26.24 -1.22
C ARG A 308 3.59 -26.76 -0.78
N ARG A 309 3.54 -27.79 0.07
CA ARG A 309 2.27 -28.33 0.60
C ARG A 309 1.51 -27.32 1.44
N ARG A 310 2.21 -26.57 2.28
CA ARG A 310 1.62 -25.50 3.10
C ARG A 310 0.93 -24.44 2.22
N THR A 311 1.58 -24.04 1.14
CA THR A 311 1.03 -23.08 0.17
C THR A 311 -0.22 -23.62 -0.54
N GLN A 312 -0.26 -24.93 -0.84
CA GLN A 312 -1.39 -25.59 -1.52
C GLN A 312 -2.59 -25.90 -0.61
N VAL A 313 -2.35 -26.23 0.66
CA VAL A 313 -3.42 -26.59 1.62
C VAL A 313 -4.06 -25.34 2.24
N TYR A 314 -3.31 -24.25 2.38
CA TYR A 314 -3.79 -22.99 2.96
C TYR A 314 -3.63 -21.80 1.99
N PRO A 315 -4.26 -21.79 0.80
CA PRO A 315 -4.20 -20.65 -0.10
C PRO A 315 -4.90 -19.40 0.47
N ILE A 316 -5.61 -19.51 1.61
CA ILE A 316 -6.42 -18.44 2.20
C ILE A 316 -6.31 -18.51 3.72
N ARG A 317 -5.79 -17.42 4.30
CA ARG A 317 -5.79 -17.04 5.72
C ARG A 317 -5.41 -18.17 6.66
N VAL A 318 -4.12 -18.25 6.99
CA VAL A 318 -3.71 -18.77 8.30
C VAL A 318 -4.45 -17.92 9.33
N ARG A 319 -5.59 -18.43 9.82
CA ARG A 319 -6.18 -17.97 11.06
C ARG A 319 -5.21 -18.42 12.15
N GLU A 320 -4.21 -17.58 12.40
CA GLU A 320 -3.85 -17.26 13.77
C GLU A 320 -5.16 -17.09 14.56
N PRO A 321 -5.23 -17.46 15.85
CA PRO A 321 -6.26 -16.91 16.72
C PRO A 321 -6.27 -15.41 16.45
N CYS A 322 -7.37 -14.91 15.87
CA CYS A 322 -7.38 -13.55 15.37
C CYS A 322 -6.98 -12.67 16.55
N VAL A 323 -5.87 -11.93 16.45
CA VAL A 323 -5.37 -11.09 17.54
C VAL A 323 -6.50 -10.23 18.11
N VAL A 324 -7.44 -9.84 17.25
CA VAL A 324 -8.72 -9.20 17.60
C VAL A 324 -9.58 -10.06 18.54
N LYS A 325 -9.86 -11.32 18.21
CA LYS A 325 -10.66 -12.22 19.07
C LYS A 325 -9.97 -12.48 20.42
N MET A 326 -8.65 -12.70 20.44
CA MET A 326 -7.91 -12.85 21.71
C MET A 326 -8.02 -11.61 22.58
N TYR A 327 -7.80 -10.43 22.00
CA TYR A 327 -7.99 -9.17 22.72
C TYR A 327 -9.42 -9.02 23.24
N LEU A 328 -10.44 -9.37 22.45
CA LEU A 328 -11.83 -9.32 22.90
C LEU A 328 -12.14 -10.35 24.01
N GLU A 329 -11.47 -11.51 24.04
CA GLU A 329 -11.56 -12.46 25.14
C GLU A 329 -10.95 -11.90 26.44
N GLU A 330 -9.85 -11.15 26.35
CA GLU A 330 -9.26 -10.44 27.50
C GLU A 330 -10.17 -9.31 28.01
N VAL A 331 -10.76 -8.53 27.08
CA VAL A 331 -11.75 -7.50 27.41
C VAL A 331 -12.96 -8.12 28.10
N LYS A 332 -13.46 -9.26 27.59
CA LYS A 332 -14.56 -10.01 28.20
C LYS A 332 -14.20 -10.49 29.61
N ALA A 333 -12.98 -10.95 29.82
CA ALA A 333 -12.51 -11.41 31.13
C ALA A 333 -12.33 -10.27 32.15
N GLY A 334 -12.47 -9.01 31.74
CA GLY A 334 -12.27 -7.83 32.60
C GLY A 334 -10.81 -7.64 33.04
N GLY A 335 -9.87 -8.30 32.36
CA GLY A 335 -8.46 -8.36 32.76
C GLY A 335 -7.63 -7.17 32.30
N SER A 336 -8.14 -6.33 31.39
CA SER A 336 -7.38 -5.25 30.75
C SER A 336 -8.15 -3.93 30.70
N ILE A 337 -7.42 -2.81 30.77
CA ILE A 337 -7.95 -1.48 30.49
C ILE A 337 -8.29 -1.43 29.00
N ILE A 338 -9.55 -1.17 28.68
CA ILE A 338 -10.05 -1.07 27.30
C ILE A 338 -9.43 0.17 26.65
N LYS A 339 -8.50 -0.04 25.72
CA LYS A 339 -7.94 1.05 24.92
C LYS A 339 -8.91 1.35 23.78
N SER A 340 -9.43 2.57 23.74
CA SER A 340 -10.45 3.00 22.76
C SER A 340 -10.00 2.87 21.31
N ASP A 341 -8.69 2.94 21.04
CA ASP A 341 -8.06 2.85 19.72
C ASP A 341 -7.45 1.47 19.41
N ALA A 342 -7.70 0.45 20.24
CA ALA A 342 -7.12 -0.88 20.07
C ALA A 342 -7.56 -1.57 18.77
N LEU A 343 -8.82 -1.40 18.37
CA LEU A 343 -9.43 -2.06 17.22
C LEU A 343 -10.02 -1.05 16.25
N LEU A 344 -9.94 -1.35 14.95
CA LEU A 344 -10.61 -0.57 13.91
C LEU A 344 -12.12 -0.86 13.88
N PRO A 345 -12.96 0.05 13.34
CA PRO A 345 -14.41 -0.12 13.28
C PRO A 345 -14.85 -1.45 12.64
N ASN A 346 -14.20 -1.84 11.54
CA ASN A 346 -14.47 -3.09 10.83
C ASN A 346 -14.01 -4.33 11.62
N ASP A 347 -12.94 -4.22 12.40
CA ASP A 347 -12.47 -5.30 13.26
C ASP A 347 -13.46 -5.53 14.40
N ILE A 348 -14.09 -4.47 14.93
CA ILE A 348 -15.11 -4.57 15.98
C ILE A 348 -16.41 -5.16 15.44
N ILE A 349 -16.96 -4.60 14.36
CA ILE A 349 -18.27 -5.04 13.79
C ILE A 349 -18.24 -6.52 13.39
N ARG A 350 -17.10 -7.02 12.90
CA ARG A 350 -16.95 -8.44 12.54
C ARG A 350 -17.33 -9.40 13.67
N TYR A 351 -17.08 -9.01 14.92
CA TYR A 351 -17.33 -9.84 16.11
C TYR A 351 -18.63 -9.52 16.84
N VAL A 352 -19.41 -8.51 16.43
CA VAL A 352 -20.64 -8.12 17.15
C VAL A 352 -21.71 -9.22 17.16
N LYS A 353 -21.66 -10.15 16.19
CA LYS A 353 -22.54 -11.33 16.10
C LYS A 353 -21.90 -12.60 16.66
N ASP A 354 -20.64 -12.55 17.09
CA ASP A 354 -19.95 -13.69 17.69
C ASP A 354 -20.57 -14.01 19.05
N LYS A 355 -20.82 -15.30 19.31
CA LYS A 355 -21.50 -15.75 20.54
C LYS A 355 -20.62 -15.63 21.77
N ASP A 356 -19.31 -15.69 21.59
CA ASP A 356 -18.35 -15.71 22.69
C ASP A 356 -17.92 -14.27 23.03
N VAL A 357 -17.59 -13.47 22.02
CA VAL A 357 -16.96 -12.15 22.19
C VAL A 357 -17.82 -10.96 21.77
N GLY A 358 -19.08 -11.18 21.35
CA GLY A 358 -19.95 -10.10 20.87
C GLY A 358 -20.21 -8.97 21.88
N GLU A 359 -20.35 -9.30 23.17
CA GLU A 359 -20.49 -8.28 24.23
C GLU A 359 -19.21 -7.45 24.40
N ALA A 360 -18.03 -8.08 24.31
CA ALA A 360 -16.76 -7.36 24.36
C ALA A 360 -16.57 -6.44 23.15
N ALA A 361 -17.03 -6.86 21.96
CA ALA A 361 -17.04 -6.02 20.78
C ALA A 361 -17.94 -4.78 20.96
N GLU A 362 -19.14 -4.94 21.53
CA GLU A 362 -20.04 -3.82 21.86
C GLU A 362 -19.38 -2.84 22.86
N ILE A 363 -18.72 -3.35 23.89
CA ILE A 363 -18.02 -2.51 24.88
C ILE A 363 -16.85 -1.76 24.22
N GLN A 364 -16.04 -2.44 23.39
CA GLN A 364 -14.96 -1.80 22.65
C GLN A 364 -15.48 -0.70 21.72
N TRP A 365 -16.61 -0.92 21.02
CA TRP A 365 -17.24 0.09 20.17
C TRP A 365 -17.61 1.34 20.97
N LYS A 366 -18.26 1.16 22.13
CA LYS A 366 -18.64 2.27 23.00
C LYS A 366 -17.42 3.07 23.46
N ALA A 367 -16.34 2.39 23.88
CA ALA A 367 -15.09 3.04 24.27
C ALA A 367 -14.47 3.84 23.11
N MET A 368 -14.48 3.29 21.90
CA MET A 368 -14.01 3.99 20.68
C MET A 368 -14.85 5.25 20.42
N MET A 369 -16.18 5.12 20.41
CA MET A 369 -17.08 6.25 20.16
C MET A 369 -16.94 7.35 21.23
N GLU A 370 -16.90 6.99 22.51
CA GLU A 370 -16.69 7.94 23.62
C GLU A 370 -15.40 8.73 23.46
N ASN A 371 -14.30 8.06 23.08
CA ASN A 371 -13.03 8.74 22.82
C ASN A 371 -13.16 9.74 21.65
N MET A 372 -13.85 9.35 20.57
CA MET A 372 -14.07 10.24 19.42
C MET A 372 -14.97 11.43 19.75
N TYR A 373 -15.95 11.27 20.65
CA TYR A 373 -16.78 12.38 21.14
C TYR A 373 -16.02 13.34 22.07
N GLN A 374 -15.14 12.81 22.93
CA GLN A 374 -14.35 13.61 23.86
C GLN A 374 -13.20 14.36 23.18
N GLY A 375 -12.70 13.83 22.06
CA GLY A 375 -11.71 14.50 21.22
C GLY A 375 -12.31 15.64 20.38
N GLU A 376 -11.55 16.11 19.40
CA GLU A 376 -12.12 16.97 18.36
C GLU A 376 -13.15 16.15 17.57
N ASN A 377 -14.43 16.53 17.62
CA ASN A 377 -15.46 15.90 16.80
C ASN A 377 -15.24 16.26 15.32
N LYS A 378 -14.36 15.48 14.69
CA LYS A 378 -13.92 15.64 13.31
C LYS A 378 -15.01 15.31 12.28
N PHE A 379 -16.12 14.69 12.72
CA PHE A 379 -17.20 14.21 11.85
C PHE A 379 -18.54 14.95 12.05
N LYS A 380 -18.59 16.02 12.86
CA LYS A 380 -19.82 16.74 13.27
C LYS A 380 -20.79 17.16 12.15
N ASN A 381 -20.29 17.41 10.94
CA ASN A 381 -21.08 17.84 9.76
C ASN A 381 -20.84 16.91 8.55
N CYS A 382 -20.75 15.62 8.81
CA CYS A 382 -20.51 14.60 7.79
C CYS A 382 -21.73 13.71 7.60
N LEU A 383 -21.92 13.22 6.37
CA LEU A 383 -22.96 12.27 6.03
C LEU A 383 -22.36 11.06 5.32
N ALA A 384 -22.77 9.87 5.72
CA ALA A 384 -22.40 8.63 5.03
C ALA A 384 -23.45 8.24 4.00
N VAL A 385 -22.98 7.78 2.85
CA VAL A 385 -23.77 7.13 1.81
C VAL A 385 -23.19 5.72 1.64
N CYS A 386 -23.98 4.68 1.92
CA CYS A 386 -23.52 3.30 1.84
C CYS A 386 -24.18 2.58 0.66
N ASN A 387 -23.37 2.02 -0.24
CA ASN A 387 -23.82 1.27 -1.42
C ASN A 387 -23.00 -0.01 -1.63
N ILE A 388 -23.55 -1.17 -1.28
CA ILE A 388 -22.84 -2.45 -1.36
C ILE A 388 -23.59 -3.37 -2.31
N THR A 389 -22.97 -3.67 -3.45
CA THR A 389 -23.52 -4.51 -4.54
C THR A 389 -23.16 -5.98 -4.37
N TYR A 390 -22.02 -6.28 -3.75
CA TYR A 390 -21.53 -7.60 -3.41
C TYR A 390 -21.37 -7.72 -1.90
N ALA A 391 -22.19 -8.56 -1.28
CA ALA A 391 -22.11 -8.88 0.14
C ALA A 391 -20.92 -9.82 0.46
N MET A 392 -19.70 -9.48 0.03
CA MET A 392 -18.51 -10.04 0.67
C MET A 392 -18.43 -9.45 2.08
N SER A 393 -18.35 -10.33 3.09
CA SER A 393 -18.56 -9.91 4.48
C SER A 393 -17.60 -8.79 4.90
N ALA A 394 -16.33 -8.84 4.51
CA ALA A 394 -15.33 -7.85 4.94
C ALA A 394 -15.55 -6.44 4.36
N VAL A 395 -15.94 -6.32 3.10
CA VAL A 395 -16.21 -5.03 2.45
C VAL A 395 -17.49 -4.42 3.02
N ALA A 396 -18.52 -5.25 3.22
CA ALA A 396 -19.76 -4.84 3.84
C ALA A 396 -19.58 -4.44 5.32
N GLU A 397 -18.77 -5.18 6.08
CA GLU A 397 -18.38 -4.87 7.47
C GLU A 397 -17.72 -3.49 7.57
N LEU A 398 -16.79 -3.18 6.66
CA LEU A 398 -16.10 -1.88 6.65
C LEU A 398 -17.03 -0.72 6.26
N ALA A 399 -17.78 -0.87 5.16
CA ALA A 399 -18.71 0.16 4.73
C ALA A 399 -19.79 0.44 5.79
N ALA A 400 -20.37 -0.61 6.39
CA ALA A 400 -21.37 -0.47 7.43
C ALA A 400 -20.79 0.14 8.71
N SER A 401 -19.60 -0.29 9.16
CA SER A 401 -18.97 0.26 10.36
C SER A 401 -18.64 1.74 10.22
N LEU A 402 -18.06 2.16 9.10
CA LEU A 402 -17.81 3.58 8.82
C LEU A 402 -19.11 4.37 8.66
N GLY A 403 -20.13 3.79 8.01
CA GLY A 403 -21.44 4.42 7.87
C GLY A 403 -22.12 4.70 9.21
N ILE A 404 -22.11 3.73 10.12
CA ILE A 404 -22.66 3.87 11.48
C ILE A 404 -21.86 4.90 12.28
N LEU A 405 -20.53 4.83 12.23
CA LEU A 405 -19.63 5.75 12.93
C LEU A 405 -19.86 7.21 12.52
N VAL A 406 -19.85 7.49 11.21
CA VAL A 406 -20.09 8.85 10.69
C VAL A 406 -21.48 9.34 11.08
N SER A 407 -22.49 8.48 10.99
CA SER A 407 -23.88 8.82 11.34
C SER A 407 -24.01 9.21 12.81
N GLU A 408 -23.33 8.49 13.71
CA GLU A 408 -23.38 8.77 15.16
C GLU A 408 -22.62 10.05 15.53
N LEU A 409 -21.44 10.26 14.95
CA LEU A 409 -20.62 11.43 15.27
C LEU A 409 -21.15 12.74 14.69
N SER A 410 -22.05 12.70 13.70
CA SER A 410 -22.73 13.89 13.22
C SER A 410 -23.59 14.53 14.33
N GLU A 411 -23.53 15.86 14.47
CA GLU A 411 -24.19 16.57 15.58
C GLU A 411 -25.54 17.17 15.19
N GLU A 412 -25.62 17.71 13.97
CA GLU A 412 -26.81 18.40 13.48
C GLU A 412 -28.03 17.46 13.43
N PRO A 413 -29.17 17.80 14.08
CA PRO A 413 -30.33 16.91 14.20
C PRO A 413 -30.92 16.42 12.87
N ALA A 414 -30.75 17.21 11.81
CA ALA A 414 -31.19 16.83 10.47
C ALA A 414 -30.41 15.63 9.91
N TRP A 415 -29.20 15.38 10.41
CA TRP A 415 -28.24 14.42 9.87
C TRP A 415 -27.82 13.34 10.90
N LYS A 416 -27.85 13.68 12.19
CA LYS A 416 -27.45 12.79 13.28
C LYS A 416 -28.22 11.47 13.28
N GLY A 417 -27.47 10.37 13.35
CA GLY A 417 -28.01 9.00 13.34
C GLY A 417 -28.60 8.59 11.99
N LYS A 418 -28.32 9.32 10.91
CA LYS A 418 -28.87 9.03 9.58
C LYS A 418 -27.79 8.65 8.57
N VAL A 419 -28.15 7.71 7.70
CA VAL A 419 -27.32 7.22 6.60
C VAL A 419 -28.14 7.22 5.31
N ILE A 420 -27.54 7.59 4.19
CA ILE A 420 -28.17 7.40 2.88
C ILE A 420 -27.83 6.00 2.38
N THR A 421 -28.83 5.26 1.91
CA THR A 421 -28.60 4.02 1.18
C THR A 421 -29.20 4.11 -0.21
N LEU A 422 -28.60 3.39 -1.15
CA LEU A 422 -29.16 3.24 -2.49
C LEU A 422 -30.04 2.00 -2.49
N GLY A 423 -31.32 2.20 -2.84
CA GLY A 423 -32.32 1.16 -2.75
C GLY A 423 -31.99 -0.06 -3.62
N PRO A 424 -32.61 -1.23 -3.35
CA PRO A 424 -32.30 -2.49 -4.03
C PRO A 424 -32.80 -2.57 -5.49
N LEU A 425 -33.36 -1.49 -6.04
CA LEU A 425 -34.02 -1.47 -7.35
C LEU A 425 -33.62 -0.19 -8.12
N PRO A 426 -33.38 -0.28 -9.44
CA PRO A 426 -32.94 0.84 -10.28
C PRO A 426 -33.93 2.02 -10.32
N ASP A 427 -35.22 1.77 -10.05
CA ASP A 427 -36.26 2.79 -10.02
C ASP A 427 -36.41 3.48 -8.65
N LYS A 428 -35.60 3.11 -7.64
CA LYS A 428 -35.66 3.70 -6.29
C LYS A 428 -34.55 4.73 -6.09
N LEU A 429 -34.98 5.98 -5.86
CA LEU A 429 -34.14 7.09 -5.42
C LEU A 429 -33.35 6.75 -4.15
N PRO A 430 -32.19 7.39 -3.89
CA PRO A 430 -31.51 7.34 -2.60
C PRO A 430 -32.49 7.70 -1.48
N LEU A 431 -32.37 7.00 -0.35
CA LEU A 431 -33.21 7.22 0.81
C LEU A 431 -32.36 7.54 2.03
N LEU A 432 -32.76 8.58 2.77
CA LEU A 432 -32.17 8.93 4.05
C LEU A 432 -32.84 8.11 5.15
N HIS A 433 -32.12 7.13 5.70
CA HIS A 433 -32.58 6.26 6.76
C HIS A 433 -32.12 6.77 8.12
N SER A 434 -33.02 6.78 9.11
CA SER A 434 -32.61 6.88 10.52
C SER A 434 -32.24 5.49 11.02
N ILE A 435 -30.99 5.30 11.45
CA ILE A 435 -30.48 3.99 11.87
C ILE A 435 -31.25 3.53 13.10
N GLN A 436 -31.78 2.30 13.05
CA GLN A 436 -32.56 1.70 14.13
C GLN A 436 -31.71 0.70 14.92
N GLY A 437 -32.02 0.55 16.22
CA GLY A 437 -31.37 -0.40 17.12
C GLY A 437 -30.71 0.26 18.33
N SER A 438 -30.72 -0.45 19.47
CA SER A 438 -30.13 0.01 20.73
C SER A 438 -28.67 -0.42 20.94
N ASP A 439 -28.21 -1.39 20.16
CA ASP A 439 -26.87 -1.96 20.22
C ASP A 439 -26.21 -1.96 18.84
N LEU A 440 -24.89 -2.16 18.76
CA LEU A 440 -24.16 -2.17 17.49
C LEU A 440 -24.64 -3.29 16.56
N LYS A 441 -25.04 -4.44 17.10
CA LYS A 441 -25.52 -5.58 16.32
C LYS A 441 -26.78 -5.24 15.53
N SER A 442 -27.78 -4.68 16.19
CA SER A 442 -29.05 -4.28 15.58
C SER A 442 -28.88 -3.13 14.59
N ARG A 443 -28.01 -2.16 14.90
CA ARG A 443 -27.64 -1.08 13.95
C ARG A 443 -26.92 -1.64 12.72
N TYR A 444 -26.00 -2.57 12.90
CA TYR A 444 -25.32 -3.28 11.81
C TYR A 444 -26.30 -4.06 10.95
N ASP A 445 -27.22 -4.82 11.56
CA ASP A 445 -28.28 -5.55 10.84
C ASP A 445 -29.16 -4.60 10.03
N PHE A 446 -29.54 -3.45 10.60
CA PHE A 446 -30.31 -2.43 9.90
C PHE A 446 -29.58 -1.88 8.68
N VAL A 447 -28.33 -1.45 8.84
CA VAL A 447 -27.54 -0.88 7.73
C VAL A 447 -27.29 -1.92 6.63
N ILE A 448 -26.92 -3.15 6.98
CA ILE A 448 -26.72 -4.22 5.98
C ILE A 448 -28.02 -4.53 5.23
N SER A 449 -29.16 -4.58 5.93
CA SER A 449 -30.47 -4.85 5.29
C SER A 449 -30.90 -3.75 4.31
N THR A 450 -30.45 -2.51 4.51
CA THR A 450 -30.83 -1.34 3.71
C THR A 450 -29.82 -1.01 2.61
N CYS A 451 -28.56 -1.44 2.74
CA CYS A 451 -27.48 -1.15 1.79
C CYS A 451 -27.22 -2.28 0.78
N SER A 452 -27.68 -3.51 1.06
CA SER A 452 -27.42 -4.67 0.19
C SER A 452 -28.30 -4.62 -1.05
N ASN A 453 -27.73 -4.19 -2.18
CA ASN A 453 -28.38 -4.22 -3.48
C ASN A 453 -27.93 -5.47 -4.26
N ARG A 454 -28.85 -6.13 -4.97
CA ARG A 454 -28.51 -7.26 -5.85
C ARG A 454 -28.05 -6.81 -7.25
N LEU A 455 -28.17 -5.52 -7.56
CA LEU A 455 -27.89 -4.94 -8.86
C LEU A 455 -26.67 -4.02 -8.80
N SER A 456 -25.79 -4.19 -9.79
CA SER A 456 -24.52 -3.50 -9.95
C SER A 456 -24.71 -2.13 -10.60
N GLU A 457 -25.38 -1.20 -9.92
CA GLU A 457 -25.46 0.18 -10.37
C GLU A 457 -24.64 1.11 -9.46
N ALA A 458 -23.90 2.00 -10.12
CA ALA A 458 -23.07 3.01 -9.47
C ALA A 458 -23.95 3.99 -8.68
N PRO A 459 -23.46 4.55 -7.57
CA PRO A 459 -24.14 5.66 -6.92
C PRO A 459 -24.41 6.80 -7.90
N ASP A 460 -25.68 7.14 -8.09
CA ASP A 460 -26.04 8.34 -8.83
C ASP A 460 -25.82 9.55 -7.94
N PHE A 461 -24.64 10.16 -8.13
CA PHE A 461 -24.20 11.36 -7.44
C PHE A 461 -25.21 12.50 -7.56
N ASP A 462 -25.89 12.61 -8.71
CA ASP A 462 -26.86 13.65 -8.99
C ASP A 462 -28.02 13.61 -7.97
N GLN A 463 -28.51 12.39 -7.70
CA GLN A 463 -29.64 12.13 -6.82
C GLN A 463 -29.28 12.29 -5.34
N VAL A 464 -28.05 11.91 -4.94
CA VAL A 464 -27.58 12.11 -3.55
C VAL A 464 -27.55 13.61 -3.21
N CYS A 465 -27.03 14.44 -4.12
CA CYS A 465 -26.98 15.88 -3.91
C CYS A 465 -28.39 16.50 -3.85
N ASP A 466 -29.30 16.03 -4.70
CA ASP A 466 -30.69 16.49 -4.70
C ASP A 466 -31.42 16.11 -3.42
N LEU A 467 -31.20 14.91 -2.89
CA LEU A 467 -31.75 14.49 -1.60
C LEU A 467 -31.23 15.35 -0.44
N ILE A 468 -29.93 15.68 -0.42
CA ILE A 468 -29.35 16.56 0.61
C ILE A 468 -30.02 17.93 0.56
N LEU A 469 -30.19 18.49 -0.64
CA LEU A 469 -30.85 19.78 -0.83
C LEU A 469 -32.32 19.73 -0.41
N GLU A 470 -33.04 18.66 -0.77
CA GLU A 470 -34.43 18.45 -0.38
C GLU A 470 -34.58 18.41 1.15
N VAL A 471 -33.73 17.64 1.84
CA VAL A 471 -33.74 17.55 3.31
C VAL A 471 -33.46 18.91 3.93
N ALA A 472 -32.51 19.66 3.39
CA ALA A 472 -32.17 21.00 3.87
C ALA A 472 -33.35 21.97 3.75
N VAL A 473 -34.02 21.99 2.60
CA VAL A 473 -35.21 22.82 2.37
C VAL A 473 -36.36 22.41 3.28
N ASN A 474 -36.64 21.10 3.39
CA ASN A 474 -37.73 20.58 4.22
C ASN A 474 -37.53 20.88 5.71
N HIS A 475 -36.29 20.92 6.19
CA HIS A 475 -35.96 21.23 7.59
C HIS A 475 -35.63 22.71 7.82
N ASN A 476 -35.73 23.56 6.79
CA ASN A 476 -35.36 24.99 6.84
C ASN A 476 -33.97 25.22 7.45
N LEU A 477 -32.98 24.45 7.00
CA LEU A 477 -31.61 24.58 7.50
C LEU A 477 -30.98 25.92 7.12
N LYS A 478 -30.04 26.39 7.93
CA LYS A 478 -29.16 27.50 7.55
C LYS A 478 -27.92 26.98 6.84
N ALA A 479 -27.22 27.85 6.11
CA ALA A 479 -25.99 27.50 5.40
C ALA A 479 -24.89 26.90 6.31
N GLU A 480 -24.86 27.30 7.58
CA GLU A 480 -23.93 26.78 8.58
C GLU A 480 -24.26 25.35 9.03
N GLN A 481 -25.52 24.94 8.91
CA GLN A 481 -26.05 23.62 9.31
C GLN A 481 -26.03 22.61 8.15
N MET A 482 -25.59 23.04 6.96
CA MET A 482 -25.42 22.18 5.81
C MET A 482 -24.28 21.18 6.04
N ILE A 483 -24.47 19.95 5.57
CA ILE A 483 -23.40 18.95 5.50
C ILE A 483 -22.20 19.55 4.76
N LYS A 484 -21.01 19.38 5.34
CA LYS A 484 -19.76 19.85 4.76
C LYS A 484 -19.02 18.75 4.02
N LYS A 485 -19.21 17.49 4.41
CA LYS A 485 -18.60 16.34 3.75
C LYS A 485 -19.57 15.17 3.59
N VAL A 486 -19.52 14.54 2.43
CA VAL A 486 -20.25 13.29 2.16
C VAL A 486 -19.24 12.20 1.86
N PHE A 487 -19.32 11.09 2.61
CA PHE A 487 -18.52 9.89 2.39
C PHE A 487 -19.36 8.85 1.67
N VAL A 488 -19.06 8.61 0.40
CA VAL A 488 -19.75 7.59 -0.41
C VAL A 488 -18.94 6.30 -0.36
N LEU A 489 -19.41 5.35 0.44
CA LEU A 489 -18.77 4.07 0.71
C LEU A 489 -19.36 3.00 -0.21
N THR A 490 -18.56 2.45 -1.13
CA THR A 490 -19.07 1.47 -2.09
C THR A 490 -18.07 0.40 -2.50
N ASP A 491 -18.57 -0.67 -3.11
CA ASP A 491 -17.79 -1.74 -3.74
C ASP A 491 -17.84 -1.73 -5.27
N SER A 492 -18.55 -0.76 -5.86
CA SER A 492 -18.67 -0.65 -7.31
C SER A 492 -17.48 0.07 -7.94
N VAL A 493 -16.97 -0.50 -9.02
CA VAL A 493 -15.90 0.09 -9.86
C VAL A 493 -16.44 1.25 -10.71
N ARG A 494 -17.75 1.28 -10.97
CA ARG A 494 -18.38 2.36 -11.74
C ARG A 494 -18.69 3.50 -10.79
N PHE A 495 -18.13 4.67 -11.08
CA PHE A 495 -18.48 5.90 -10.40
C PHE A 495 -18.95 6.94 -11.42
N GLY A 496 -20.24 7.28 -11.34
CA GLY A 496 -20.91 8.20 -12.25
C GLY A 496 -21.50 7.50 -13.48
N GLY A 497 -22.82 7.36 -13.53
CA GLY A 497 -23.57 7.11 -14.77
C GLY A 497 -23.61 8.34 -15.71
N CYS A 498 -22.74 9.32 -15.51
CA CYS A 498 -22.81 10.60 -16.20
C CYS A 498 -21.91 10.60 -17.44
N SER A 499 -22.51 10.84 -18.60
CA SER A 499 -21.82 11.15 -19.85
C SER A 499 -21.06 12.50 -19.80
N THR A 500 -21.18 13.26 -18.70
CA THR A 500 -20.56 14.58 -18.47
C THR A 500 -19.45 14.54 -17.42
N SER A 501 -18.44 15.41 -17.59
CA SER A 501 -17.29 15.50 -16.66
C SER A 501 -17.71 15.90 -15.23
N TRP A 502 -17.02 15.36 -14.21
CA TRP A 502 -17.22 15.68 -12.78
C TRP A 502 -17.26 17.17 -12.48
N LYS A 503 -16.40 17.93 -13.14
CA LYS A 503 -16.34 19.39 -13.03
C LYS A 503 -17.67 20.04 -13.39
N THR A 504 -18.26 19.65 -14.51
CA THR A 504 -19.54 20.22 -14.98
C THR A 504 -20.67 19.85 -14.02
N LEU A 505 -20.73 18.59 -13.59
CA LEU A 505 -21.78 18.11 -12.69
C LEU A 505 -21.69 18.77 -11.31
N TYR A 506 -20.49 18.87 -10.75
CA TYR A 506 -20.26 19.50 -9.45
C TYR A 506 -20.63 20.98 -9.47
N GLU A 507 -20.19 21.75 -10.47
CA GLU A 507 -20.51 23.18 -10.58
C GLU A 507 -22.00 23.43 -10.86
N ALA A 508 -22.67 22.54 -11.60
CA ALA A 508 -24.12 22.61 -11.79
C ALA A 508 -24.87 22.42 -10.47
N LYS A 509 -24.49 21.43 -9.66
CA LYS A 509 -25.10 21.20 -8.34
C LYS A 509 -24.77 22.32 -7.36
N ARG A 510 -23.54 22.82 -7.34
CA ARG A 510 -23.14 23.99 -6.55
C ARG A 510 -24.01 25.21 -6.88
N SER A 511 -24.27 25.46 -8.17
CA SER A 511 -25.16 26.54 -8.61
C SER A 511 -26.60 26.34 -8.10
N LYS A 512 -27.12 25.11 -8.14
CA LYS A 512 -28.45 24.77 -7.61
C LYS A 512 -28.56 25.05 -6.11
N PHE A 513 -27.54 24.72 -5.31
CA PHE A 513 -27.51 25.03 -3.88
C PHE A 513 -27.51 26.55 -3.62
N LYS A 514 -26.75 27.30 -4.43
CA LYS A 514 -26.70 28.76 -4.37
C LYS A 514 -28.06 29.41 -4.69
N GLU A 515 -28.75 28.92 -5.72
CA GLU A 515 -30.08 29.40 -6.13
C GLU A 515 -31.14 29.21 -5.04
N HIS A 516 -30.98 28.19 -4.18
CA HIS A 516 -31.84 27.96 -3.02
C HIS A 516 -31.44 28.78 -1.77
N GLY A 517 -30.46 29.69 -1.91
CA GLY A 517 -30.10 30.65 -0.86
C GLY A 517 -29.01 30.18 0.12
N TYR A 518 -28.40 29.01 -0.09
CA TYR A 518 -27.38 28.48 0.83
C TYR A 518 -25.96 28.99 0.56
N GLY A 519 -25.72 29.60 -0.61
CA GLY A 519 -24.41 30.14 -1.00
C GLY A 519 -23.46 29.10 -1.63
N ASP A 520 -22.27 29.57 -2.01
CA ASP A 520 -21.30 28.77 -2.79
C ASP A 520 -20.58 27.69 -1.97
N ASP A 521 -20.55 27.83 -0.64
CA ASP A 521 -19.87 26.92 0.31
C ASP A 521 -20.82 25.88 0.94
N ALA A 522 -22.06 25.81 0.44
CA ALA A 522 -23.07 24.86 0.89
C ALA A 522 -22.97 23.49 0.21
N MET A 523 -22.35 23.44 -0.97
CA MET A 523 -22.07 22.19 -1.65
C MET A 523 -21.02 21.40 -0.86
N PRO A 524 -21.32 20.17 -0.41
CA PRO A 524 -20.35 19.41 0.37
C PRO A 524 -19.15 18.99 -0.47
N HIS A 525 -18.02 18.79 0.22
CA HIS A 525 -16.92 18.00 -0.34
C HIS A 525 -17.33 16.53 -0.38
N ILE A 526 -17.06 15.87 -1.49
CA ILE A 526 -17.48 14.50 -1.74
C ILE A 526 -16.24 13.62 -1.75
N LEU A 527 -16.14 12.72 -0.79
CA LEU A 527 -15.15 11.66 -0.82
C LEU A 527 -15.86 10.38 -1.25
N PHE A 528 -15.58 9.96 -2.47
CA PHE A 528 -16.02 8.67 -2.98
C PHE A 528 -14.98 7.61 -2.67
N TRP A 529 -15.36 6.62 -1.89
CA TRP A 529 -14.49 5.55 -1.46
C TRP A 529 -14.95 4.22 -2.04
N ASN A 530 -14.20 3.73 -3.05
CA ASN A 530 -14.30 2.36 -3.49
C ASN A 530 -13.50 1.44 -2.55
N ILE A 531 -14.22 0.78 -1.64
CA ILE A 531 -13.70 -0.12 -0.61
C ILE A 531 -13.33 -1.50 -1.20
N TRP A 532 -13.84 -1.82 -2.38
CA TRP A 532 -13.51 -3.07 -3.05
C TRP A 532 -12.07 -3.07 -3.56
N ASP A 533 -11.29 -3.99 -3.02
CA ASP A 533 -9.89 -4.20 -3.35
C ASP A 533 -9.65 -5.69 -3.63
N PHE A 534 -9.84 -6.09 -4.88
CA PHE A 534 -9.52 -7.43 -5.35
C PHE A 534 -8.34 -7.30 -6.31
N GLY A 535 -7.16 -7.78 -5.90
CA GLY A 535 -5.99 -7.92 -6.79
C GLY A 535 -5.00 -6.75 -6.76
N GLY A 536 -4.52 -6.30 -5.60
CA GLY A 536 -3.35 -5.41 -5.54
C GLY A 536 -3.56 -4.04 -6.18
N PHE A 537 -4.81 -3.55 -6.25
CA PHE A 537 -5.07 -2.23 -6.81
C PHE A 537 -4.77 -1.16 -5.77
N MET A 538 -3.64 -0.48 -5.94
CA MET A 538 -3.18 0.58 -5.04
C MET A 538 -4.30 1.52 -4.56
N PRO A 539 -4.30 1.90 -3.27
CA PRO A 539 -5.04 3.06 -2.81
C PRO A 539 -4.66 4.26 -3.67
N ARG A 540 -5.65 4.80 -4.36
CA ARG A 540 -5.48 5.93 -5.25
C ARG A 540 -6.33 7.07 -4.73
N VAL A 541 -5.72 8.23 -4.58
CA VAL A 541 -6.44 9.48 -4.40
C VAL A 541 -6.37 10.26 -5.70
N GLU A 542 -7.53 10.50 -6.30
CA GLU A 542 -7.67 11.42 -7.41
C GLU A 542 -8.58 12.58 -6.99
N GLU A 543 -8.16 13.80 -7.34
CA GLU A 543 -8.98 14.99 -7.16
C GLU A 543 -9.43 15.45 -8.55
N PRO A 544 -10.50 14.86 -9.12
CA PRO A 544 -10.97 15.26 -10.45
C PRO A 544 -11.47 16.71 -10.47
N HIS A 545 -11.81 17.26 -9.31
CA HIS A 545 -12.27 18.64 -9.12
C HIS A 545 -12.02 19.10 -7.67
N PRO A 546 -11.72 20.38 -7.41
CA PRO A 546 -11.78 20.93 -6.05
C PRO A 546 -13.16 20.67 -5.42
N GLY A 547 -13.24 19.85 -4.37
CA GLY A 547 -14.51 19.42 -3.76
C GLY A 547 -14.90 17.96 -4.04
N VAL A 548 -14.13 17.22 -4.85
CA VAL A 548 -14.33 15.77 -5.06
C VAL A 548 -13.00 15.03 -4.89
N THR A 549 -13.00 14.02 -4.03
CA THR A 549 -11.89 13.10 -3.81
C THR A 549 -12.35 11.69 -4.13
N LEU A 550 -11.66 11.01 -5.03
CA LEU A 550 -11.82 9.59 -5.28
C LEU A 550 -10.78 8.85 -4.46
N LEU A 551 -11.21 7.87 -3.67
CA LEU A 551 -10.39 7.04 -2.81
C LEU A 551 -10.67 5.56 -3.16
N ARG A 552 -9.62 4.75 -3.20
CA ARG A 552 -9.71 3.29 -3.42
C ARG A 552 -8.96 2.52 -2.34
N GLY A 553 -9.32 1.27 -2.09
CA GLY A 553 -8.62 0.35 -1.20
C GLY A 553 -9.19 0.32 0.22
N ASN A 554 -8.76 -0.64 1.05
CA ASN A 554 -9.35 -0.86 2.39
C ASN A 554 -8.34 -1.21 3.48
N SER A 555 -7.08 -0.77 3.33
CA SER A 555 -6.02 -1.12 4.28
C SER A 555 -6.28 -0.58 5.70
N LYS A 556 -5.73 -1.27 6.71
CA LYS A 556 -5.79 -0.84 8.11
C LYS A 556 -5.26 0.57 8.33
N THR A 557 -4.14 0.90 7.69
CA THR A 557 -3.52 2.23 7.83
C THR A 557 -4.34 3.31 7.15
N LEU A 558 -4.99 3.02 6.02
CA LEU A 558 -5.89 3.96 5.36
C LEU A 558 -7.13 4.24 6.24
N ILE A 559 -7.73 3.19 6.81
CA ILE A 559 -8.86 3.32 7.73
C ILE A 559 -8.44 4.14 8.96
N LYS A 560 -7.27 3.85 9.54
CA LYS A 560 -6.73 4.63 10.65
C LYS A 560 -6.54 6.10 10.28
N SER A 561 -5.91 6.38 9.15
CA SER A 561 -5.72 7.75 8.65
C SER A 561 -7.06 8.46 8.41
N PHE A 562 -8.09 7.74 7.97
CA PHE A 562 -9.42 8.32 7.77
C PHE A 562 -10.03 8.76 9.10
N LEU A 563 -9.93 7.91 10.13
CA LEU A 563 -10.44 8.21 11.47
C LEU A 563 -9.64 9.37 12.11
N ASP A 564 -8.31 9.31 12.03
CA ASP A 564 -7.41 10.29 12.63
C ASP A 564 -7.53 11.68 11.99
N ASN A 565 -7.93 11.77 10.71
CA ASN A 565 -8.01 13.04 9.98
C ASN A 565 -9.43 13.49 9.64
N GLY A 566 -10.48 12.89 10.22
CA GLY A 566 -11.86 13.33 9.93
C GLY A 566 -12.27 13.16 8.46
N GLY A 567 -11.73 12.13 7.83
CA GLY A 567 -11.88 11.87 6.40
C GLY A 567 -11.11 12.81 5.47
N GLU A 568 -10.23 13.69 5.96
CA GLU A 568 -9.26 14.42 5.13
C GLU A 568 -8.15 13.47 4.66
N ILE A 569 -8.41 12.73 3.58
CA ILE A 569 -7.42 11.84 2.96
C ILE A 569 -6.83 12.48 1.71
N GLY A 570 -5.51 12.64 1.71
CA GLY A 570 -4.74 13.19 0.60
C GLY A 570 -3.61 12.26 0.18
N ARG A 571 -2.85 12.68 -0.84
CA ARG A 571 -1.73 11.90 -1.40
C ARG A 571 -0.67 11.53 -0.35
N HIS A 572 -0.35 12.47 0.54
CA HIS A 572 0.63 12.25 1.61
C HIS A 572 0.17 11.15 2.58
N HIS A 573 -1.09 11.17 3.00
CA HIS A 573 -1.67 10.14 3.86
C HIS A 573 -1.61 8.74 3.24
N LEU A 574 -1.79 8.61 1.92
CA LEU A 574 -1.66 7.34 1.23
C LEU A 574 -0.23 6.83 1.15
N LEU A 575 0.71 7.72 0.84
CA LEU A 575 2.12 7.37 0.78
C LEU A 575 2.61 6.90 2.14
N GLU A 576 2.33 7.66 3.21
CA GLU A 576 2.64 7.29 4.58
C GLU A 576 2.00 5.94 4.94
N ALA A 577 0.73 5.74 4.57
CA ALA A 577 0.03 4.49 4.82
C ALA A 577 0.71 3.28 4.17
N ALA A 578 1.23 3.43 2.95
CA ALA A 578 1.90 2.36 2.20
C ALA A 578 3.25 1.95 2.80
N ILE A 579 3.93 2.88 3.49
CA ILE A 579 5.25 2.64 4.09
C ILE A 579 5.22 2.61 5.62
N ALA A 580 4.02 2.52 6.21
CA ALA A 580 3.82 2.52 7.66
C ALA A 580 4.09 1.16 8.32
N ASN A 581 4.01 0.06 7.56
CA ASN A 581 4.17 -1.29 8.11
C ASN A 581 5.52 -1.44 8.82
N LYS A 582 5.55 -2.31 9.84
CA LYS A 582 6.70 -2.46 10.77
C LYS A 582 7.98 -2.84 10.02
N GLU A 583 7.84 -3.62 8.96
CA GLU A 583 8.91 -4.05 8.04
C GLU A 583 9.66 -2.84 7.49
N TYR A 584 8.95 -1.84 6.98
CA TYR A 584 9.56 -0.61 6.45
C TYR A 584 10.25 0.22 7.54
N GLN A 585 9.82 0.13 8.81
CA GLN A 585 10.46 0.85 9.91
C GLN A 585 11.81 0.25 10.32
N THR A 586 12.14 -0.95 9.85
CA THR A 586 13.45 -1.56 10.06
C THR A 586 14.49 -1.13 9.02
N LEU A 587 14.08 -0.35 8.02
CA LEU A 587 14.98 0.15 6.98
C LEU A 587 15.79 1.36 7.45
N SER A 588 17.05 1.39 7.03
CA SER A 588 18.03 2.41 7.43
C SER A 588 18.82 2.90 6.23
N VAL A 589 19.18 4.18 6.19
CA VAL A 589 20.06 4.74 5.15
C VAL A 589 21.46 4.90 5.73
N VAL A 590 22.44 4.34 5.04
CA VAL A 590 23.87 4.37 5.39
C VAL A 590 24.65 4.79 4.15
N ASP A 591 25.09 6.04 4.11
CA ASP A 591 25.95 6.59 3.05
C ASP A 591 27.40 6.76 3.54
#